data_AF-A0A2V8LZZ6-F1
#
_entry.id   AF-A0A2V8LZZ6-F1
#
_cell.length_a   1.000
_cell.length_b   1.000
_cell.length_c   1.000
_cell.angle_alpha   90.00
_cell.angle_beta   90.00
_cell.angle_gamma   90.00
#
_symmetry.space_group_name_H-M   'P 1'
#
loop_
_entity.id
_entity.type
_entity.pdbx_description
1 polymer ?
#
loop_
_entity_poly.entity_id
_entity_poly.type
_entity_poly.pdbx_seq_one_letter_code
_entity_poly.pdbx_strand_id
1 'polypeptide(L)'
;MTLTGAIARAGGPTRLAQKKEVHILRKKDNQLAGEDIKVNYEAILKGKEKDVILQPYDIVDVGELSAMSGKKITDMLTGLPLILAGKLP
;
A
#
# COMPACT_ATOMS: atom_id res chain seq x y z
N MET A 1 -16.62 5.17 -12.70
CA MET A 1 -16.27 5.93 -11.47
C MET A 1 -14.77 6.15 -11.49
N THR A 2 -14.25 7.30 -11.03
CA THR A 2 -12.79 7.51 -10.99
C THR A 2 -12.20 7.07 -9.65
N LEU A 3 -10.89 6.82 -9.60
CA LEU A 3 -10.18 6.50 -8.36
C LEU A 3 -10.35 7.61 -7.33
N THR A 4 -10.16 8.87 -7.73
CA THR A 4 -10.40 10.02 -6.85
C THR A 4 -11.82 10.05 -6.33
N GLY A 5 -12.81 9.79 -7.20
CA GLY A 5 -14.21 9.76 -6.81
C GLY A 5 -14.53 8.64 -5.82
N ALA A 6 -13.94 7.46 -5.97
CA ALA A 6 -14.14 6.34 -5.05
C ALA A 6 -13.55 6.64 -3.66
N ILE A 7 -12.31 7.14 -3.62
CA ILE A 7 -11.64 7.51 -2.37
C ILE A 7 -12.40 8.64 -1.67
N ALA A 8 -12.89 9.64 -2.40
CA ALA A 8 -13.68 10.73 -1.83
C ALA A 8 -15.00 10.24 -1.20
N ARG A 9 -15.70 9.30 -1.86
CA ARG A 9 -16.92 8.67 -1.31
C ARG A 9 -16.65 7.83 -0.06
N ALA A 10 -15.44 7.29 0.08
CA ALA A 10 -14.99 6.59 1.28
C ALA A 10 -14.56 7.52 2.43
N GLY A 11 -14.68 8.85 2.26
CA GLY A 11 -14.28 9.85 3.27
C GLY A 11 -12.89 10.46 3.05
N GLY A 12 -12.25 10.14 1.92
CA GLY A 12 -10.92 10.64 1.58
C GLY A 12 -9.78 9.78 2.16
N PRO A 13 -8.53 10.04 1.74
CA PRO A 13 -7.37 9.31 2.28
C PRO A 13 -7.08 9.75 3.71
N THR A 14 -6.62 8.82 4.55
CA THR A 14 -6.15 9.14 5.91
C THR A 14 -4.84 9.95 5.85
N ARG A 15 -4.46 10.58 6.98
CA ARG A 15 -3.23 11.37 7.07
C ARG A 15 -1.96 10.55 6.84
N LEU A 16 -2.00 9.26 7.18
CA LEU A 16 -0.86 8.33 7.07
C LEU A 16 -0.93 7.44 5.82
N ALA A 17 -1.91 7.65 4.93
CA ALA A 17 -2.06 6.89 3.69
C ALA A 17 -0.83 7.02 2.77
N GLN A 18 -0.40 5.91 2.19
CA GLN A 18 0.70 5.84 1.22
C GLN A 18 0.22 6.25 -0.18
N LYS A 19 -0.08 7.54 -0.38
CA LYS A 19 -0.69 8.09 -1.62
C LYS A 19 0.13 7.88 -2.90
N LYS A 20 1.41 7.51 -2.80
CA LYS A 20 2.28 7.24 -3.96
C LYS A 20 2.13 5.83 -4.50
N GLU A 21 1.55 4.93 -3.72
CA GLU A 21 1.41 3.51 -4.06
C GLU A 21 0.02 3.04 -3.60
N VAL A 22 -1.00 3.42 -4.36
CA VAL A 22 -2.37 2.90 -4.21
C VAL A 22 -2.53 1.71 -5.14
N HIS A 23 -3.17 0.66 -4.65
CA HIS A 23 -3.36 -0.58 -5.40
C HIS A 23 -4.81 -0.70 -5.86
N ILE A 24 -5.00 -1.10 -7.11
CA ILE A 24 -6.29 -1.50 -7.64
C ILE A 24 -6.22 -2.97 -7.97
N LEU A 25 -6.94 -3.78 -7.19
CA LEU A 25 -7.04 -5.22 -7.41
C LEU A 25 -8.23 -5.49 -8.32
N ARG A 26 -7.93 -5.94 -9.53
CA ARG A 26 -8.89 -6.19 -10.59
C ARG A 26 -8.96 -7.66 -10.93
N LYS A 27 -10.16 -8.23 -10.95
CA LYS A 27 -10.33 -9.61 -11.43
C LYS A 27 -10.21 -9.62 -12.96
N LYS A 28 -9.41 -10.52 -13.51
CA LYS A 28 -9.43 -10.86 -14.93
C LYS A 28 -10.30 -12.09 -15.12
N ASP A 29 -11.22 -12.02 -16.07
CA ASP A 29 -12.01 -13.18 -16.47
C ASP A 29 -11.05 -14.31 -16.89
N ASN A 30 -11.36 -15.54 -16.48
CA ASN A 30 -10.55 -16.74 -16.72
C ASN A 30 -9.16 -16.82 -16.06
N GLN A 31 -8.80 -15.93 -15.12
CA GLN A 31 -7.55 -16.06 -14.36
C GLN A 31 -7.80 -16.25 -12.86
N LEU A 32 -7.08 -17.21 -12.26
CA LEU A 32 -7.12 -17.45 -10.81
C LEU A 32 -6.52 -16.29 -10.01
N ALA A 33 -5.56 -15.57 -10.59
CA ALA A 33 -4.94 -14.39 -10.00
C ALA A 33 -5.52 -13.12 -10.63
N GLY A 34 -5.86 -12.15 -9.77
CA GLY A 34 -6.21 -10.80 -10.22
C GLY A 34 -5.00 -10.03 -10.72
N GLU A 35 -5.25 -8.92 -11.40
CA GLU A 35 -4.28 -7.90 -11.74
C GLU A 35 -4.17 -6.88 -10.60
N ASP A 36 -2.94 -6.56 -10.20
CA ASP A 36 -2.64 -5.49 -9.25
C ASP A 36 -2.07 -4.29 -10.00
N ILE A 37 -2.86 -3.21 -10.07
CA ILE A 37 -2.50 -1.98 -10.76
C ILE A 37 -2.03 -0.97 -9.71
N LYS A 38 -0.73 -0.65 -9.73
CA LYS A 38 -0.14 0.39 -8.88
C LYS A 38 -0.39 1.78 -9.46
N VAL A 39 -0.86 2.69 -8.63
CA VAL A 39 -1.24 4.05 -9.03
C VAL A 39 -0.64 5.08 -8.08
N ASN A 40 -0.04 6.13 -8.65
CA ASN A 40 0.42 7.29 -7.90
C ASN A 40 -0.73 8.28 -7.71
N TYR A 41 -1.56 8.04 -6.71
CA TYR A 41 -2.71 8.89 -6.39
C TYR A 41 -2.30 10.35 -6.09
N GLU A 42 -1.11 10.58 -5.52
CA GLU A 42 -0.59 11.94 -5.31
C GLU A 42 -0.34 12.68 -6.63
N ALA A 43 0.17 11.99 -7.67
CA ALA A 43 0.38 12.61 -8.98
C ALA A 43 -0.94 12.97 -9.66
N ILE A 44 -1.98 12.13 -9.50
CA ILE A 44 -3.34 12.40 -9.98
C ILE A 44 -3.90 13.66 -9.32
N LEU A 45 -3.82 13.76 -7.99
CA LEU A 45 -4.29 14.94 -7.24
C LEU A 45 -3.58 16.23 -7.64
N LYS A 46 -2.32 16.14 -8.08
CA LYS A 46 -1.52 17.29 -8.58
C LYS A 46 -1.74 17.58 -10.07
N GLY A 47 -2.61 16.82 -10.75
CA GLY A 47 -2.85 16.95 -12.19
C GLY A 47 -1.67 16.53 -13.07
N LYS A 48 -0.70 15.80 -12.51
CA LYS A 48 0.48 15.29 -13.25
C LYS A 48 0.19 13.99 -13.99
N GLU A 49 -0.75 13.22 -13.47
CA GLU A 49 -1.23 11.97 -14.07
C GLU A 49 -2.75 12.05 -14.27
N LYS A 50 -3.26 11.32 -15.27
CA LYS A 50 -4.70 11.22 -15.50
C LYS A 50 -5.32 10.34 -14.42
N ASP A 51 -6.52 10.71 -13.97
CA ASP A 51 -7.28 9.90 -13.02
C ASP A 51 -7.65 8.54 -13.63
N VAL A 52 -7.67 7.52 -12.80
CA VAL A 52 -7.94 6.14 -13.23
C VAL A 52 -9.43 5.89 -13.24
N ILE A 53 -9.94 5.34 -14.35
CA ILE A 53 -11.33 4.89 -14.44
C ILE A 53 -11.42 3.47 -13.88
N LEU A 54 -12.18 3.32 -12.79
CA LEU A 54 -12.44 2.04 -12.15
C LEU A 54 -13.48 1.24 -12.93
N GLN A 55 -13.28 -0.07 -12.94
CA GLN A 55 -14.18 -1.08 -13.48
C GLN A 55 -15.06 -1.67 -12.35
N PRO A 56 -16.21 -2.29 -12.69
CA PRO A 56 -17.02 -3.00 -11.72
C PRO A 56 -16.19 -4.04 -10.96
N TYR A 57 -16.43 -4.16 -9.66
CA TYR A 57 -15.76 -5.11 -8.76
C TYR A 57 -14.26 -4.86 -8.52
N ASP A 58 -13.71 -3.74 -8.99
CA ASP A 58 -12.38 -3.30 -8.57
C ASP A 58 -12.34 -3.06 -7.05
N ILE A 59 -11.28 -3.55 -6.41
CA ILE A 59 -10.98 -3.25 -5.01
C ILE A 59 -9.88 -2.20 -4.98
N VAL A 60 -10.12 -1.09 -4.30
CA VAL A 60 -9.12 -0.04 -4.09
C VAL A 60 -8.52 -0.21 -2.70
N ASP A 61 -7.23 -0.54 -2.65
CA ASP A 61 -6.46 -0.63 -1.42
C ASP A 61 -5.53 0.57 -1.26
N VAL A 62 -5.70 1.28 -0.15
CA VAL A 62 -4.91 2.46 0.22
C VAL A 62 -4.19 2.11 1.51
N GLY A 63 -3.02 1.47 1.37
CA GLY A 63 -2.19 1.09 2.50
C GLY A 63 -1.74 2.30 3.33
N GLU A 64 -1.43 2.04 4.60
CA GLU A 64 -0.72 3.02 5.42
C GLU A 64 0.77 2.99 5.10
N LEU A 65 1.42 4.14 5.25
CA LEU A 65 2.87 4.21 5.19
C LEU A 65 3.44 3.33 6.31
N SER A 66 3.79 2.09 5.96
CA SER A 66 4.28 1.13 6.93
C SER A 66 5.63 1.62 7.42
N ALA A 67 5.66 2.15 8.64
CA ALA A 67 6.88 2.55 9.34
C ALA A 67 7.76 1.33 9.72
N MET A 68 7.36 0.11 9.36
CA MET A 68 8.20 -1.09 9.30
C MET A 68 9.04 -1.10 8.01
N SER A 69 9.65 0.05 7.70
CA SER A 69 10.81 0.11 6.81
C SER A 69 11.94 -0.70 7.46
N GLY A 70 12.71 -1.46 6.67
CA GLY A 70 13.79 -2.33 7.14
C GLY A 70 14.74 -1.69 8.16
N LYS A 71 14.83 -0.35 8.19
CA LYS A 71 15.53 0.42 9.21
C LYS A 71 15.07 0.12 10.65
N LYS A 72 13.77 0.00 10.94
CA LYS A 72 13.30 -0.32 12.31
C LYS A 72 13.65 -1.75 12.71
N ILE A 73 13.65 -2.68 11.76
CA ILE A 73 13.98 -4.09 12.01
C ILE A 73 15.50 -4.22 12.26
N THR A 74 16.33 -3.48 11.51
CA THR A 74 17.78 -3.39 11.76
C THR A 74 18.10 -2.69 13.07
N ASP A 75 17.36 -1.63 13.43
CA ASP A 75 17.54 -0.94 14.72
C ASP A 75 17.16 -1.87 15.89
N MET A 76 16.14 -2.73 15.72
CA MET A 76 15.77 -3.76 16.70
C MET A 76 16.80 -4.90 16.80
N LEU A 77 17.34 -5.38 15.67
CA LEU A 77 18.39 -6.41 15.64
C LEU A 77 19.71 -5.93 16.23
N THR A 78 20.05 -4.65 16.06
CA THR A 78 21.29 -4.07 16.60
C THR A 78 21.17 -3.65 18.07
N GLY A 79 19.95 -3.39 18.55
CA GLY A 79 19.67 -3.01 19.94
C GLY A 79 19.44 -4.18 20.92
N LEU A 80 19.37 -5.42 20.45
CA LEU A 80 19.25 -6.61 21.31
C LEU A 80 20.63 -6.97 21.89
N PRO A 81 20.85 -6.92 23.21
CA PRO A 81 22.04 -7.53 23.80
C PRO A 81 21.92 -9.04 23.58
N LEU A 82 22.87 -9.64 22.87
CA LEU A 82 22.98 -11.10 22.75
C LEU A 82 23.27 -11.71 24.13
N ILE A 83 22.24 -11.93 24.94
CA ILE A 83 22.31 -12.83 26.09
C ILE A 83 21.71 -14.16 25.66
N LEU A 84 22.41 -14.85 24.75
CA LEU A 84 22.18 -16.26 24.46
C LEU A 84 23.51 -16.95 24.15
N ALA A 85 24.45 -16.84 25.09
CA ALA A 85 25.54 -17.80 25.25
C ALA A 85 25.23 -18.70 26.46
N GLY A 86 24.10 -19.40 26.38
CA GLY A 86 23.71 -20.44 27.33
C GLY A 86 24.44 -21.73 27.01
N LYS A 87 25.58 -21.93 27.67
CA LYS A 87 26.22 -23.21 28.06
C LYS A 87 25.32 -24.44 27.80
N LEU A 88 25.68 -25.28 26.83
CA LEU A 88 25.18 -26.66 26.75
C LEU A 88 26.13 -27.61 27.51
N PRO A 89 25.62 -28.63 28.22
CA PRO A 89 26.42 -29.66 28.87
C PRO A 89 27.14 -30.57 27.86
#